data_AF-A0A1K1MPX9-F1
#
_entry.id   AF-A0A1K1MPX9-F1
#
_cell.length_a   1.000
_cell.length_b   1.000
_cell.length_c   1.000
_cell.angle_alpha   90.00
_cell.angle_beta   90.00
_cell.angle_gamma   90.00
#
_symmetry.space_group_name_H-M   'P 1'
#
loop_
_entity.id
_entity.type
_entity.pdbx_description
1 polymer ?
#
loop_
_entity_poly.entity_id
_entity_poly.type
_entity_poly.pdbx_seq_one_letter_code
_entity_poly.pdbx_strand_id
1 'polypeptide(L)' 'MDKFVPYDKMSKKEQKKIDYAKRGSWNGVDPATKVAESDKKRYKRKPKHKNEDWE' A
#
# COMPACT_ATOMS: atom_id res chain seq x y z
N MET A 1 6.97 22.63 25.53
CA MET A 1 7.01 21.39 24.73
C MET A 1 6.09 20.41 25.40
N ASP A 2 4.99 20.06 24.74
CA ASP A 2 4.13 19.00 25.24
C ASP A 2 4.93 17.70 25.26
N LYS A 3 4.86 16.99 26.38
CA LYS A 3 5.58 15.73 26.55
C LYS A 3 5.03 14.75 25.52
N PHE A 4 5.91 14.21 24.70
CA PHE A 4 5.53 13.18 23.74
C PHE A 4 4.99 11.95 24.48
N VAL A 5 3.74 11.61 24.20
CA VAL A 5 3.11 10.38 24.71
C VAL A 5 3.04 9.38 23.56
N PRO A 6 3.68 8.21 23.67
CA PRO A 6 3.55 7.15 22.68
C PRO A 6 2.10 6.70 22.50
N TYR A 7 1.72 6.32 21.28
CA TYR A 7 0.34 5.97 20.92
C TYR A 7 -0.30 4.97 21.90
N ASP A 8 0.45 3.92 22.23
CA ASP A 8 -0.02 2.82 23.09
C ASP A 8 -0.29 3.26 24.53
N LYS A 9 0.30 4.39 24.95
CA LYS A 9 0.16 4.95 26.30
C LYS A 9 -0.88 6.06 26.38
N MET A 10 -1.48 6.45 25.27
CA MET A 10 -2.54 7.47 25.24
C MET A 10 -3.87 6.91 25.76
N SER A 11 -4.78 7.80 26.15
CA SER A 11 -6.14 7.38 26.48
C SER A 11 -6.85 6.83 25.23
N LYS A 12 -7.80 5.90 25.43
CA LYS A 12 -8.63 5.36 24.32
C LYS A 12 -9.35 6.45 23.52
N LYS A 13 -9.69 7.58 24.18
CA LYS A 13 -10.36 8.72 23.55
C LYS A 13 -9.44 9.44 22.56
N GLU A 14 -8.18 9.64 22.92
CA GLU A 14 -7.18 10.30 22.05
C GLU A 14 -6.76 9.41 20.89
N GLN A 15 -6.54 8.12 21.15
CA GLN A 15 -6.30 7.10 20.12
C GLN A 15 -7.40 7.15 19.04
N LYS A 16 -8.67 7.13 19.47
CA LYS A 16 -9.83 7.22 18.56
C LYS A 16 -9.84 8.49 17.71
N LYS A 17 -9.45 9.65 18.27
CA LYS A 17 -9.36 10.91 17.51
C LYS A 17 -8.29 10.81 16.41
N ILE A 18 -7.12 10.28 16.75
CA ILE A 18 -6.02 10.09 15.81
C ILE A 18 -6.39 9.09 14.72
N ASP A 19 -7.01 7.97 15.08
CA ASP A 19 -7.47 6.96 14.11
C ASP A 19 -8.55 7.50 13.19
N TYR A 20 -9.48 8.30 13.71
CA TYR A 20 -10.50 8.95 12.89
C TYR A 20 -9.88 9.92 11.88
N ALA A 21 -8.87 10.69 12.29
CA ALA A 21 -8.14 11.59 11.40
C ALA A 21 -7.33 10.83 10.32
N LYS A 22 -6.81 9.65 10.65
CA LYS A 22 -6.06 8.80 9.69
C LYS A 22 -6.98 8.00 8.77
N ARG A 23 -8.19 7.65 9.23
CA ARG A 23 -9.20 6.91 8.44
C ARG A 23 -9.58 7.65 7.17
N GLY A 24 -9.76 6.91 6.10
CA GLY A 24 -10.11 7.46 4.78
C GLY A 24 -8.89 7.92 3.97
N SER A 25 -7.73 8.11 4.61
CA SER A 25 -6.47 8.20 3.92
C SER A 25 -5.81 6.83 3.86
N TRP A 26 -5.12 6.53 2.76
CA TRP A 26 -4.22 5.38 2.68
C TRP A 26 -2.82 5.69 3.23
N ASN A 27 -2.69 6.70 4.11
CA ASN A 27 -1.42 7.16 4.66
C ASN A 27 -0.37 7.47 3.58
N GLY A 28 -0.78 8.16 2.50
CA GLY A 28 0.11 8.53 1.39
C GLY A 28 0.40 7.39 0.40
N VAL A 29 -0.21 6.22 0.56
CA VAL A 29 -0.18 5.14 -0.44
C VAL A 29 -1.34 5.33 -1.39
N ASP A 30 -1.09 5.40 -2.69
CA ASP A 30 -2.17 5.33 -3.67
C ASP A 30 -2.45 3.85 -4.00
N PRO A 31 -3.65 3.32 -3.65
CA PRO A 31 -4.00 1.92 -3.91
C PRO A 31 -4.08 1.59 -5.40
N ALA A 32 -4.29 2.60 -6.27
CA ALA A 32 -4.37 2.40 -7.71
C ALA A 32 -2.98 2.20 -8.37
N THR A 33 -1.94 2.82 -7.80
CA THR A 33 -0.57 2.76 -8.34
C THR A 33 0.29 1.65 -7.74
N LYS A 34 -0.19 0.97 -6.69
CA LYS A 34 0.44 -0.29 -6.22
C LYS A 34 0.13 -1.44 -7.18
N VAL A 35 0.86 -1.49 -8.30
CA VAL A 35 1.06 -2.75 -9.01
C VAL A 35 1.86 -3.64 -8.07
N ALA A 36 1.20 -4.61 -7.43
CA ALA A 36 1.92 -5.58 -6.62
C ALA A 36 2.93 -6.31 -7.53
N GLU A 37 4.23 -6.25 -7.20
CA GLU A 37 5.27 -7.05 -7.86
C GLU A 37 4.94 -8.57 -7.84
N SER A 38 4.00 -8.97 -7.00
CA SER A 38 3.51 -10.32 -6.84
C SER A 38 2.68 -10.86 -8.00
N ASP A 39 2.66 -10.23 -9.16
CA ASP A 39 2.11 -10.86 -10.36
C ASP A 39 3.08 -11.87 -11.02
N LYS A 40 3.96 -12.48 -10.21
CA LYS A 40 4.63 -13.75 -10.54
C LYS A 40 3.62 -14.86 -10.88
N LYS A 41 2.37 -14.76 -10.39
CA LYS A 41 1.26 -15.66 -10.73
C LYS A 41 0.35 -15.14 -11.86
N ARG A 42 0.66 -13.98 -12.49
CA ARG A 42 -0.11 -13.53 -13.65
C ARG A 42 -0.01 -14.60 -14.71
N TYR A 43 -1.15 -15.13 -15.14
CA TYR A 43 -1.18 -16.06 -16.25
C TYR A 43 -0.61 -15.37 -17.50
N LYS A 44 0.57 -15.82 -17.93
CA LYS A 44 1.18 -15.39 -19.20
C LYS A 44 0.86 -16.44 -20.25
N ARG A 45 0.08 -16.07 -21.27
CA ARG A 45 -0.12 -16.93 -22.44
C ARG A 45 1.21 -17.08 -23.17
N LYS A 46 1.54 -18.31 -23.58
CA LYS A 46 2.66 -18.49 -24.51
C LYS A 46 2.31 -17.80 -25.83
N PRO A 47 3.21 -16.96 -26.37
CA PRO A 47 2.99 -16.38 -27.70
C PRO A 47 2.95 -17.50 -28.75
N LYS A 48 2.01 -17.41 -29.69
CA LYS A 48 1.80 -18.42 -30.75
C LYS A 48 2.94 -18.42 -31.76
N HIS A 49 3.50 -17.25 -32.02
CA HIS A 49 4.63 -17.05 -32.93
C HIS A 49 5.85 -16.70 -32.08
N LYS A 50 7.00 -17.31 -32.38
CA LYS A 50 8.26 -16.86 -31.80
C LYS A 50 8.54 -15.48 -32.39
N ASN A 51 8.92 -14.53 -31.55
CA ASN A 51 9.52 -13.31 -32.04
C ASN A 51 10.92 -13.72 -32.54
N GLU A 52 11.03 -14.01 -33.84
CA GLU A 52 12.33 -13.99 -34.51
C GLU A 52 12.71 -12.50 -34.62
N ASP A 53 13.57 -12.05 -33.69
CA ASP A 53 14.36 -10.84 -33.92
C ASP A 53 15.28 -11.15 -35.10
N TRP A 54 15.00 -10.53 -36.24
CA TRP A 54 15.95 -10.42 -37.33
C TRP A 54 16.89 -9.28 -36.93
N GLU A 55 18.17 -9.61 -36.67
CA GLU A 55 19.26 -8.69 -36.29
C GLU A 55 19.31 -7.41 -37.13
#